data_AF-A0A2X4R5Q1-F1
#
_entry.id   AF-A0A2X4R5Q1-F1
#
_cell.length_a   1.000
_cell.length_b   1.000
_cell.length_c   1.000
_cell.angle_alpha   90.00
_cell.angle_beta   90.00
_cell.angle_gamma   90.00
#
_symmetry.space_group_name_H-M   'P 1'
#
loop_
_entity.id
_entity.type
_entity.pdbx_description
1 polymer ?
#
loop_
_entity_poly.entity_id
_entity_poly.type
_entity_poly.pdbx_seq_one_letter_code
_entity_poly.pdbx_strand_id
1 'polypeptide(L)'
;MKKFMQTHKVYLTPLSPIHIGCGEDFEPTNYVIKDNKLYSFEASKLGLSEPQRARLMRILKEVDSNSLQDVQIFFSESDVIELAIENSYLTTSVSTEIANEWKNKLGKTAQIKGNGQKEFNALEIERNSYIPYSYFPYIPGSSVKGAIITAVLDNKNHQDENTYTTPNYKNKSNYNLEASKLNASLVKFYIGDIDSIDKSNEKIFSQRLKFSDFIPLSKDQELSRVMYALNIKKRMGKNKKILTGIKVRRECIQPMKYKAFYSSLTILNENHKDKIEINQLIKILNEYNFPILEKEYQILLDNKVCNNVNYIENIKVLLESGNLALIRLGRSGSEAKMYSNHELRGILVNNEQAKESNTLWIASDSTDESSVMQPFGWAIIEFSDNEEDNTLLQKWCENGKISLRSYQKNLETEQKAKEEQQAKEQALNALPKNHRKVIELKDKFNSSNEKQIDSSSALLKEVKSLIESEAINWSKEDKQFMAHHITKELITKRVELKKKNADKDLNKLLNKLVVE
;
A
#
# COMPACT_ATOMS: atom_id res chain seq x y z
N MET A 1 -27.46 6.81 26.40
CA MET A 1 -26.19 7.23 27.03
C MET A 1 -25.20 7.65 25.95
N LYS A 2 -24.56 8.82 26.06
CA LYS A 2 -23.47 9.22 25.16
C LYS A 2 -22.23 8.37 25.49
N LYS A 3 -21.57 7.79 24.49
CA LYS A 3 -20.33 7.00 24.71
C LYS A 3 -19.19 7.95 25.13
N PHE A 4 -18.63 7.72 26.32
CA PHE A 4 -17.53 8.48 26.91
C PHE A 4 -16.22 8.36 26.11
N MET A 5 -15.92 7.16 25.60
CA MET A 5 -14.80 6.90 24.70
C MET A 5 -15.30 6.19 23.44
N GLN A 6 -14.74 6.60 22.30
CA GLN A 6 -14.90 5.92 21.03
C GLN A 6 -13.54 5.36 20.64
N THR A 7 -13.46 4.03 20.54
CA THR A 7 -12.26 3.31 20.10
C THR A 7 -12.54 2.70 18.75
N HIS A 8 -11.61 2.92 17.83
CA HIS A 8 -11.69 2.45 16.46
C HIS A 8 -10.53 1.52 16.16
N LYS A 9 -10.80 0.48 15.37
CA LYS A 9 -9.74 -0.38 14.84
C LYS A 9 -9.10 0.33 13.64
N VAL A 10 -7.78 0.31 13.60
CA VAL A 10 -7.00 0.98 12.55
C VAL A 10 -5.96 0.03 12.01
N TYR A 11 -5.89 -0.12 10.70
CA TYR A 11 -4.90 -0.94 10.02
C TYR A 11 -3.99 -0.09 9.15
N LEU A 12 -2.74 -0.50 9.00
CA LEU A 12 -1.77 0.20 8.17
C LEU A 12 -1.19 -0.75 7.12
N THR A 13 -1.27 -0.30 5.86
CA THR A 13 -0.68 -0.95 4.70
C THR A 13 0.45 -0.07 4.15
N PRO A 14 1.73 -0.46 4.28
CA PRO A 14 2.84 0.27 3.68
C PRO A 14 2.72 0.23 2.15
N LEU A 15 2.78 1.38 1.47
CA LEU A 15 2.78 1.45 0.00
C LEU A 15 4.19 1.57 -0.58
N SER A 16 5.11 2.10 0.23
CA SER A 16 6.52 2.24 -0.10
C SER A 16 7.38 1.90 1.13
N PRO A 17 8.68 1.62 0.99
CA PRO A 17 9.52 1.21 2.11
C PRO A 17 9.50 2.23 3.24
N ILE A 18 9.34 1.82 4.51
CA ILE A 18 9.24 2.75 5.65
C ILE A 18 10.39 2.52 6.63
N HIS A 19 11.15 3.57 6.92
CA HIS A 19 12.19 3.55 7.94
C HIS A 19 11.92 4.61 9.02
N ILE A 20 11.73 4.14 10.26
CA ILE A 20 11.59 4.93 11.49
C ILE A 20 12.76 4.53 12.39
N GLY A 21 13.86 5.28 12.33
CA GLY A 21 15.07 4.92 13.08
C GLY A 21 14.85 4.90 14.59
N CYS A 22 15.41 3.88 15.26
CA CYS A 22 15.42 3.76 16.72
C CYS A 22 16.66 4.37 17.40
N GLY A 23 17.64 4.82 16.60
CA GLY A 23 18.92 5.34 17.11
C GLY A 23 19.99 4.27 17.32
N GLU A 24 19.69 3.01 16.99
CA GLU A 24 20.65 1.90 16.90
C GLU A 24 20.95 1.59 15.43
N ASP A 25 22.14 1.06 15.18
CA ASP A 25 22.57 0.58 13.86
C ASP A 25 23.02 -0.90 13.97
N PHE A 26 22.92 -1.64 12.86
CA PHE A 26 23.69 -2.85 12.72
C PHE A 26 25.12 -2.48 12.37
N GLU A 27 26.06 -2.89 13.23
CA GLU A 27 27.49 -2.63 13.10
C GLU A 27 28.20 -3.89 12.58
N PRO A 28 29.28 -3.78 11.79
CA PRO A 28 29.98 -4.95 11.24
C PRO A 28 30.60 -5.91 12.28
N THR A 29 30.42 -5.65 13.56
CA THR A 29 30.83 -6.45 14.72
C THR A 29 29.65 -7.21 15.36
N ASN A 30 28.42 -6.91 14.97
CA ASN A 30 27.18 -7.49 15.51
C ASN A 30 26.23 -8.04 14.42
N TYR A 31 26.70 -8.11 13.17
CA TYR A 31 26.03 -8.82 12.10
C TYR A 31 26.99 -9.44 11.07
N VAL A 32 26.54 -10.51 10.42
CA VAL A 32 27.17 -11.09 9.21
C VAL A 32 26.14 -11.23 8.10
N ILE A 33 26.60 -11.27 6.84
CA ILE A 33 25.72 -11.52 5.69
C ILE A 33 26.11 -12.83 4.99
N LYS A 34 25.14 -13.72 4.81
CA LYS A 34 25.28 -14.95 4.02
C LYS A 34 23.97 -15.24 3.28
N ASP A 35 24.07 -15.70 2.04
CA ASP A 35 22.92 -16.06 1.20
C ASP A 35 21.82 -14.97 1.13
N ASN A 36 22.25 -13.71 0.95
CA ASN A 36 21.39 -12.52 0.91
C ASN A 36 20.53 -12.31 2.17
N LYS A 37 20.97 -12.82 3.31
CA LYS A 37 20.39 -12.57 4.62
C LYS A 37 21.42 -11.97 5.56
N LEU A 38 21.00 -10.95 6.30
CA LEU A 38 21.74 -10.42 7.44
C LEU A 38 21.32 -11.19 8.68
N TYR A 39 22.32 -11.67 9.42
CA TYR A 39 22.19 -12.35 10.70
C TYR A 39 22.79 -11.46 11.78
N SER A 40 21.96 -10.98 12.70
CA SER A 40 22.42 -10.15 13.82
C SER A 40 22.58 -11.01 15.07
N PHE A 41 23.68 -10.80 15.77
CA PHE A 41 24.10 -11.61 16.91
C PHE A 41 24.69 -10.72 18.00
N GLU A 42 24.75 -11.25 19.22
CA GLU A 42 25.47 -10.61 20.32
C GLU A 42 26.88 -11.19 20.39
N ALA A 43 27.91 -10.38 20.16
CA ALA A 43 29.30 -10.86 20.07
C ALA A 43 29.77 -11.64 21.31
N SER A 44 29.25 -11.31 22.50
CA SER A 44 29.53 -12.00 23.77
C SER A 44 29.00 -13.45 23.81
N LYS A 45 28.02 -13.78 22.97
CA LYS A 45 27.30 -15.07 22.95
C LYS A 45 27.73 -16.00 21.82
N LEU A 46 28.69 -15.61 20.98
CA LEU A 46 29.13 -16.39 19.82
C LEU A 46 29.77 -17.75 20.14
N GLY A 47 30.07 -18.05 21.41
CA GLY A 47 30.69 -19.32 21.78
C GLY A 47 32.09 -19.52 21.18
N LEU A 48 32.86 -18.43 21.02
CA LEU A 48 34.22 -18.48 20.45
C LEU A 48 35.10 -19.50 21.20
N SER A 49 35.84 -20.30 20.44
CA SER A 49 36.88 -21.18 20.99
C SER A 49 37.98 -20.37 21.70
N GLU A 50 38.73 -21.03 22.58
CA GLU A 50 39.82 -20.38 23.32
C GLU A 50 40.85 -19.69 22.38
N PRO A 51 41.29 -20.31 21.26
CA PRO A 51 42.17 -19.65 20.30
C PRO A 51 41.54 -18.42 19.62
N GLN A 52 40.28 -18.52 19.17
CA GLN A 52 39.56 -17.39 18.55
C GLN A 52 39.39 -16.23 19.53
N ARG A 53 39.01 -16.54 20.78
CA ARG A 53 38.87 -15.54 21.84
C ARG A 53 40.21 -14.87 22.17
N ALA A 54 41.29 -15.64 22.29
CA ALA A 54 42.62 -15.10 22.56
C ALA A 54 43.08 -14.15 21.44
N ARG A 55 42.78 -14.49 20.17
CA ARG A 55 43.09 -13.64 19.02
C ARG A 55 42.27 -12.35 19.03
N LEU A 56 40.96 -12.41 19.19
CA LEU A 56 40.12 -11.21 19.28
C LEU A 56 40.56 -10.31 20.43
N MET A 57 40.86 -10.88 21.61
CA MET A 57 41.35 -10.12 22.76
C MET A 57 42.71 -9.46 22.50
N ARG A 58 43.58 -10.05 21.67
CA ARG A 58 44.85 -9.42 21.27
C ARG A 58 44.59 -8.17 20.43
N ILE A 59 43.72 -8.28 19.42
CA ILE A 59 43.31 -7.16 18.56
C ILE A 59 42.74 -6.01 19.40
N LEU A 60 41.90 -6.34 20.40
CA LEU A 60 41.26 -5.33 21.26
C LEU A 60 42.18 -4.72 22.33
N LYS A 61 43.30 -5.38 22.67
CA LYS A 61 44.28 -4.85 23.64
C LYS A 61 45.31 -3.94 23.00
N GLU A 62 45.72 -4.25 21.77
CA GLU A 62 46.76 -3.55 21.02
C GLU A 62 46.14 -2.56 20.03
N VAL A 63 45.28 -1.66 20.52
CA VAL A 63 44.51 -0.75 19.67
C VAL A 63 45.43 0.23 18.94
N ASP A 64 45.42 0.15 17.61
CA ASP A 64 46.19 0.97 16.68
C ASP A 64 45.29 1.50 15.54
N SER A 65 45.90 2.06 14.49
CA SER A 65 45.16 2.59 13.34
C SER A 65 44.55 1.53 12.43
N ASN A 66 44.83 0.24 12.62
CA ASN A 66 44.28 -0.87 11.83
C ASN A 66 43.30 -1.74 12.62
N SER A 67 43.18 -1.58 13.94
CA SER A 67 42.40 -2.51 14.77
C SER A 67 40.94 -2.67 14.34
N LEU A 68 40.29 -1.63 13.83
CA LEU A 68 38.93 -1.75 13.28
C LEU A 68 38.89 -2.70 12.07
N GLN A 69 39.90 -2.61 11.19
CA GLN A 69 40.06 -3.52 10.05
C GLN A 69 40.29 -4.95 10.54
N ASP A 70 41.14 -5.15 11.52
CA ASP A 70 41.48 -6.47 12.05
C ASP A 70 40.26 -7.14 12.73
N VAL A 71 39.45 -6.35 13.45
CA VAL A 71 38.16 -6.82 13.99
C VAL A 71 37.21 -7.22 12.87
N GLN A 72 37.08 -6.41 11.82
CA GLN A 72 36.26 -6.75 10.66
C GLN A 72 36.76 -8.01 9.93
N ILE A 73 38.09 -8.18 9.80
CA ILE A 73 38.69 -9.38 9.22
C ILE A 73 38.32 -10.61 10.05
N PHE A 74 38.43 -10.52 11.38
CA PHE A 74 38.02 -11.61 12.28
C PHE A 74 36.57 -12.04 12.05
N PHE A 75 35.62 -11.09 11.95
CA PHE A 75 34.21 -11.40 11.68
C PHE A 75 33.92 -11.81 10.21
N SER A 76 34.89 -11.67 9.31
CA SER A 76 34.77 -12.10 7.90
C SER A 76 35.17 -13.57 7.68
N GLU A 77 35.74 -14.23 8.70
CA GLU A 77 36.20 -15.60 8.63
C GLU A 77 35.02 -16.58 8.58
N SER A 78 35.14 -17.63 7.75
CA SER A 78 34.01 -18.51 7.46
C SER A 78 33.48 -19.23 8.69
N ASP A 79 34.37 -19.71 9.57
CA ASP A 79 34.01 -20.36 10.83
C ASP A 79 33.31 -19.39 11.80
N VAL A 80 33.76 -18.14 11.87
CA VAL A 80 33.10 -17.09 12.67
C VAL A 80 31.73 -16.72 12.10
N ILE A 81 31.59 -16.68 10.77
CA ILE A 81 30.30 -16.45 10.10
C ILE A 81 29.32 -17.58 10.42
N GLU A 82 29.72 -18.86 10.35
CA GLU A 82 28.82 -19.97 10.71
C GLU A 82 28.39 -19.87 12.19
N LEU A 83 29.33 -19.60 13.10
CA LEU A 83 29.02 -19.40 14.52
C LEU A 83 28.04 -18.24 14.74
N ALA A 84 28.20 -17.13 14.00
CA ALA A 84 27.32 -15.97 14.06
C ALA A 84 25.91 -16.29 13.56
N ILE A 85 25.78 -17.13 12.53
CA ILE A 85 24.47 -17.57 12.01
C ILE A 85 23.78 -18.47 13.04
N GLU A 86 24.49 -19.45 13.59
CA GLU A 86 23.97 -20.39 14.60
C GLU A 86 23.50 -19.67 15.89
N ASN A 87 24.15 -18.57 16.26
CA ASN A 87 23.86 -17.79 17.46
C ASN A 87 23.11 -16.48 17.18
N SER A 88 22.57 -16.30 15.96
CA SER A 88 21.83 -15.09 15.60
C SER A 88 20.47 -15.04 16.31
N TYR A 89 20.09 -13.85 16.78
CA TYR A 89 18.76 -13.62 17.38
C TYR A 89 17.79 -12.96 16.40
N LEU A 90 18.30 -12.47 15.26
CA LEU A 90 17.52 -11.77 14.25
C LEU A 90 18.07 -12.11 12.85
N THR A 91 17.16 -12.33 11.92
CA THR A 91 17.45 -12.49 10.49
C THR A 91 16.59 -11.52 9.68
N THR A 92 17.19 -10.84 8.71
CA THR A 92 16.47 -9.97 7.76
C THR A 92 17.08 -10.09 6.37
N SER A 93 16.26 -10.03 5.32
CA SER A 93 16.80 -10.04 3.95
C SER A 93 17.61 -8.78 3.63
N VAL A 94 18.59 -8.94 2.76
CA VAL A 94 19.36 -7.86 2.14
C VAL A 94 19.28 -8.01 0.62
N SER A 95 19.50 -6.93 -0.14
CA SER A 95 19.66 -7.07 -1.59
C SER A 95 20.99 -7.78 -1.93
N THR A 96 21.03 -8.44 -3.10
CA THR A 96 22.26 -9.07 -3.61
C THR A 96 23.41 -8.06 -3.72
N GLU A 97 23.13 -6.81 -4.07
CA GLU A 97 24.15 -5.76 -4.16
C GLU A 97 24.71 -5.38 -2.79
N ILE A 98 23.86 -5.27 -1.76
CA ILE A 98 24.31 -5.04 -0.38
C ILE A 98 25.15 -6.21 0.13
N ALA A 99 24.73 -7.45 -0.15
CA ALA A 99 25.49 -8.64 0.23
C ALA A 99 26.87 -8.68 -0.43
N ASN A 100 26.93 -8.41 -1.74
CA ASN A 100 28.18 -8.32 -2.48
C ASN A 100 29.06 -7.17 -2.00
N GLU A 101 28.47 -6.02 -1.70
CA GLU A 101 29.19 -4.88 -1.15
C GLU A 101 29.84 -5.23 0.19
N TRP A 102 29.08 -5.82 1.12
CA TRP A 102 29.59 -6.25 2.42
C TRP A 102 30.76 -7.22 2.24
N LYS A 103 30.57 -8.29 1.45
CA LYS A 103 31.63 -9.28 1.16
C LYS A 103 32.88 -8.65 0.55
N ASN A 104 32.70 -7.66 -0.32
CA ASN A 104 33.81 -7.03 -1.03
C ASN A 104 34.52 -5.95 -0.22
N LYS A 105 33.89 -5.37 0.80
CA LYS A 105 34.42 -4.22 1.56
C LYS A 105 34.78 -4.51 3.00
N LEU A 106 34.21 -5.54 3.62
CA LEU A 106 34.48 -5.90 5.00
C LEU A 106 35.98 -6.23 5.17
N GLY A 107 36.62 -5.64 6.18
CA GLY A 107 38.04 -5.88 6.45
C GLY A 107 39.00 -5.27 5.41
N LYS A 108 38.52 -4.36 4.54
CA LYS A 108 39.35 -3.69 3.53
C LYS A 108 39.43 -2.18 3.75
N THR A 109 40.59 -1.61 3.42
CA THR A 109 40.82 -0.16 3.42
C THR A 109 39.98 0.52 2.33
N ALA A 110 39.20 1.53 2.71
CA ALA A 110 38.38 2.31 1.79
C ALA A 110 39.19 3.41 1.09
N GLN A 111 40.04 4.10 1.85
CA GLN A 111 40.91 5.16 1.35
C GLN A 111 42.16 5.30 2.23
N ILE A 112 43.26 5.78 1.65
CA ILE A 112 44.45 6.20 2.39
C ILE A 112 44.51 7.73 2.29
N LYS A 113 44.46 8.41 3.44
CA LYS A 113 44.54 9.88 3.53
C LYS A 113 45.97 10.34 3.27
N GLY A 114 46.14 11.61 2.88
CA GLY A 114 47.45 12.21 2.58
C GLY A 114 48.46 12.20 3.74
N ASN A 115 48.01 11.95 4.96
CA ASN A 115 48.83 11.75 6.16
C ASN A 115 49.16 10.27 6.45
N GLY A 116 48.84 9.34 5.54
CA GLY A 116 49.04 7.89 5.69
C GLY A 116 47.98 7.17 6.54
N GLN A 117 47.00 7.88 7.12
CA GLN A 117 45.91 7.24 7.87
C GLN A 117 44.94 6.53 6.93
N LYS A 118 44.58 5.29 7.28
CA LYS A 118 43.58 4.51 6.56
C LYS A 118 42.18 4.88 7.05
N GLU A 119 41.28 5.03 6.09
CA GLU A 119 39.85 5.17 6.32
C GLU A 119 39.18 3.84 5.94
N PHE A 120 38.33 3.33 6.82
CA PHE A 120 37.69 2.02 6.67
C PHE A 120 36.22 2.17 6.32
N ASN A 121 35.65 1.14 5.70
CA ASN A 121 34.23 1.12 5.41
C ASN A 121 33.45 0.88 6.70
N ALA A 122 32.62 1.85 7.10
CA ALA A 122 31.77 1.71 8.29
C ALA A 122 30.77 0.57 8.15
N LEU A 123 30.22 0.36 6.95
CA LEU A 123 29.24 -0.70 6.62
C LEU A 123 28.05 -0.77 7.61
N GLU A 124 27.79 0.31 8.33
CA GLU A 124 26.65 0.46 9.23
C GLU A 124 25.34 0.43 8.42
N ILE A 125 24.31 -0.14 9.05
CA ILE A 125 22.96 -0.20 8.51
C ILE A 125 22.02 0.37 9.56
N GLU A 126 21.35 1.48 9.24
CA GLU A 126 20.43 2.13 10.18
C GLU A 126 19.25 1.19 10.50
N ARG A 127 19.04 0.91 11.78
CA ARG A 127 18.02 -0.05 12.22
C ARG A 127 16.65 0.59 12.35
N ASN A 128 15.61 -0.15 11.97
CA ASN A 128 14.23 0.33 12.09
C ASN A 128 13.72 0.19 13.54
N SER A 129 12.64 0.89 13.88
CA SER A 129 11.96 0.71 15.16
C SER A 129 11.41 -0.71 15.27
N TYR A 130 11.75 -1.38 16.37
CA TYR A 130 11.43 -2.79 16.60
C TYR A 130 10.87 -3.02 18.00
N ILE A 131 10.04 -4.05 18.15
CA ILE A 131 9.50 -4.47 19.44
C ILE A 131 10.60 -5.20 20.21
N PRO A 132 10.95 -4.78 21.43
CA PRO A 132 11.93 -5.48 22.25
C PRO A 132 11.61 -6.97 22.38
N TYR A 133 12.64 -7.81 22.46
CA TYR A 133 12.60 -9.28 22.58
C TYR A 133 12.05 -10.06 21.37
N SER A 134 11.08 -9.51 20.63
CA SER A 134 10.55 -10.18 19.42
C SER A 134 11.24 -9.72 18.14
N TYR A 135 11.92 -8.58 18.17
CA TYR A 135 12.68 -7.97 17.07
C TYR A 135 11.89 -7.66 15.80
N PHE A 136 10.57 -7.86 15.81
CA PHE A 136 9.72 -7.43 14.71
C PHE A 136 9.68 -5.92 14.60
N PRO A 137 9.66 -5.37 13.37
CA PRO A 137 9.44 -3.95 13.19
C PRO A 137 8.08 -3.54 13.76
N TYR A 138 7.96 -2.32 14.27
CA TYR A 138 6.68 -1.70 14.61
C TYR A 138 6.68 -0.24 14.19
N ILE A 139 5.50 0.35 14.12
CA ILE A 139 5.36 1.79 13.86
C ILE A 139 4.90 2.45 15.17
N PRO A 140 5.72 3.31 15.79
CA PRO A 140 5.30 4.02 16.99
C PRO A 140 4.07 4.90 16.72
N GLY A 141 3.08 4.85 17.62
CA GLY A 141 1.87 5.68 17.52
C GLY A 141 2.18 7.18 17.51
N SER A 142 3.31 7.57 18.10
CA SER A 142 3.85 8.94 18.04
C SER A 142 4.25 9.37 16.63
N SER A 143 4.74 8.46 15.78
CA SER A 143 5.11 8.75 14.38
C SER A 143 3.87 9.05 13.55
N VAL A 144 2.82 8.23 13.69
CA VAL A 144 1.51 8.43 13.02
C VAL A 144 0.84 9.70 13.52
N LYS A 145 0.82 9.91 14.84
CA LYS A 145 0.26 11.11 15.45
C LYS A 145 0.99 12.37 14.99
N GLY A 146 2.32 12.36 14.90
CA GLY A 146 3.10 13.49 14.38
C GLY A 146 2.69 13.90 12.97
N ALA A 147 2.57 12.93 12.06
CA ALA A 147 2.13 13.18 10.69
C ALA A 147 0.68 13.71 10.62
N ILE A 148 -0.23 13.20 11.46
CA ILE A 148 -1.59 13.74 11.59
C ILE A 148 -1.58 15.19 12.07
N ILE A 149 -0.81 15.49 13.12
CA ILE A 149 -0.73 16.84 13.68
C ILE A 149 -0.21 17.82 12.62
N THR A 150 0.80 17.44 11.82
CA THR A 150 1.29 18.29 10.73
C THR A 150 0.19 18.61 9.72
N ALA A 151 -0.58 17.63 9.25
CA ALA A 151 -1.66 17.85 8.30
C ALA A 151 -2.78 18.74 8.88
N VAL A 152 -3.10 18.56 10.16
CA VAL A 152 -4.11 19.37 10.86
C VAL A 152 -3.64 20.82 11.03
N LEU A 153 -2.39 21.03 11.43
CA LEU A 153 -1.79 22.36 11.53
C LEU A 153 -1.82 23.08 10.19
N ASP A 154 -1.49 22.36 9.12
CA ASP A 154 -1.52 22.90 7.76
C ASP A 154 -2.94 23.27 7.31
N ASN A 155 -3.93 22.41 7.56
CA ASN A 155 -5.33 22.69 7.24
C ASN A 155 -5.86 23.92 8.01
N LYS A 156 -5.51 24.03 9.30
CA LYS A 156 -5.87 25.19 10.11
C LYS A 156 -5.22 26.48 9.62
N ASN A 157 -3.96 26.41 9.19
CA ASN A 157 -3.27 27.57 8.61
C ASN A 157 -3.92 28.06 7.31
N HIS A 158 -4.40 27.16 6.45
CA HIS A 158 -5.12 27.57 5.23
C HIS A 158 -6.50 28.19 5.49
N GLN A 159 -7.11 27.90 6.64
CA GLN A 159 -8.39 28.47 7.05
C GLN A 159 -8.23 29.79 7.81
N ASP A 160 -7.01 30.16 8.15
CA ASP A 160 -6.70 31.38 8.87
C ASP A 160 -6.58 32.56 7.89
N GLU A 161 -7.21 33.68 8.22
CA GLU A 161 -7.11 34.91 7.44
C GLU A 161 -5.76 35.63 7.68
N ASN A 162 -5.07 35.30 8.78
CA ASN A 162 -3.77 35.88 9.11
C ASN A 162 -2.65 35.26 8.28
N THR A 163 -1.78 36.12 7.74
CA THR A 163 -0.56 35.69 7.05
C THR A 163 0.60 35.61 8.02
N TYR A 164 1.28 34.46 8.05
CA TYR A 164 2.47 34.23 8.88
C TYR A 164 3.67 33.93 8.01
N THR A 165 4.82 34.52 8.34
CA THR A 165 6.07 34.35 7.59
C THR A 165 7.20 33.98 8.54
N THR A 166 8.11 33.13 8.06
CA THR A 166 9.35 32.83 8.78
C THR A 166 10.24 34.07 8.89
N PRO A 167 11.05 34.18 9.97
CA PRO A 167 11.94 35.32 10.14
C PRO A 167 12.98 35.40 9.01
N ASN A 168 13.50 36.59 8.73
CA ASN A 168 14.59 36.75 7.76
C ASN A 168 15.87 36.06 8.26
N TYR A 169 16.54 35.32 7.38
CA TYR A 169 17.81 34.67 7.71
C TYR A 169 18.91 35.73 7.91
N LYS A 170 19.31 35.96 9.16
CA LYS A 170 20.46 36.82 9.52
C LYS A 170 21.68 35.99 9.94
N ASN A 171 21.47 35.13 10.93
CA ASN A 171 22.43 34.13 11.37
C ASN A 171 21.66 32.89 11.84
N LYS A 172 22.33 31.73 11.84
CA LYS A 172 21.71 30.44 12.14
C LYS A 172 21.06 30.37 13.53
N SER A 173 21.72 30.90 14.55
CA SER A 173 21.22 30.82 15.94
C SER A 173 19.94 31.62 16.14
N ASN A 174 19.94 32.90 15.73
CA ASN A 174 18.78 33.77 15.85
C ASN A 174 17.61 33.29 14.99
N TYR A 175 17.90 32.86 13.76
CA TYR A 175 16.91 32.31 12.85
C TYR A 175 16.20 31.09 13.45
N ASN A 176 16.96 30.12 13.97
CA ASN A 176 16.40 28.92 14.58
C ASN A 176 15.53 29.27 15.80
N LEU A 177 15.98 30.23 16.63
CA LEU A 177 15.24 30.67 17.80
C LEU A 177 13.90 31.32 17.41
N GLU A 178 13.90 32.27 16.49
CA GLU A 178 12.70 32.99 16.04
C GLU A 178 11.73 32.05 15.30
N ALA A 179 12.23 31.18 14.42
CA ALA A 179 11.41 30.19 13.73
C ALA A 179 10.79 29.18 14.73
N SER A 180 11.54 28.75 15.74
CA SER A 180 11.02 27.89 16.80
C SER A 180 9.94 28.58 17.62
N LYS A 181 10.07 29.88 17.92
CA LYS A 181 9.05 30.66 18.62
C LYS A 181 7.77 30.78 17.80
N LEU A 182 7.88 31.08 16.51
CA LEU A 182 6.73 31.15 15.60
C LEU A 182 6.02 29.80 15.54
N ASN A 183 6.75 28.70 15.36
CA ASN A 183 6.18 27.36 15.34
C ASN A 183 5.45 27.05 16.67
N ALA A 184 6.06 27.36 17.81
CA ALA A 184 5.43 27.17 19.11
C ALA A 184 4.14 28.00 19.27
N SER A 185 4.11 29.24 18.78
CA SER A 185 2.89 30.07 18.82
C SER A 185 1.78 29.53 17.92
N LEU A 186 2.11 29.04 16.71
CA LEU A 186 1.13 28.48 15.79
C LEU A 186 0.57 27.15 16.32
N VAL A 187 1.43 26.31 16.90
CA VAL A 187 1.01 25.08 17.59
C VAL A 187 0.05 25.41 18.73
N LYS A 188 0.43 26.35 19.60
CA LYS A 188 -0.44 26.80 20.70
C LYS A 188 -1.78 27.34 20.18
N PHE A 189 -1.76 28.13 19.13
CA PHE A 189 -2.95 28.76 18.56
C PHE A 189 -3.91 27.75 17.89
N TYR A 190 -3.38 26.86 17.04
CA TYR A 190 -4.23 25.95 16.24
C TYR A 190 -4.64 24.67 16.94
N ILE A 191 -3.79 24.11 17.80
CA ILE A 191 -4.04 22.79 18.42
C ILE A 191 -3.99 22.80 19.96
N GLY A 192 -3.53 23.91 20.55
CA GLY A 192 -3.38 24.07 22.00
C GLY A 192 -2.06 23.53 22.55
N ASP A 193 -1.64 24.06 23.70
CA ASP A 193 -0.50 23.58 24.48
C ASP A 193 -0.89 23.22 25.93
N ILE A 194 0.01 22.57 26.66
CA ILE A 194 -0.29 22.10 28.02
C ILE A 194 -0.65 23.27 28.96
N ASP A 195 -0.04 24.43 28.75
CA ASP A 195 -0.26 25.65 29.53
C ASP A 195 -1.66 26.27 29.31
N SER A 196 -2.38 25.84 28.27
CA SER A 196 -3.74 26.30 27.94
C SER A 196 -4.86 25.50 28.63
N ILE A 197 -4.53 24.37 29.28
CA ILE A 197 -5.50 23.42 29.84
C ILE A 197 -6.25 23.99 31.05
N ASP A 198 -5.59 24.79 31.89
CA ASP A 198 -6.14 25.26 33.17
C ASP A 198 -7.30 26.26 33.04
N LYS A 199 -7.56 26.81 31.85
CA LYS A 199 -8.52 27.90 31.66
C LYS A 199 -9.87 27.49 31.06
N SER A 200 -9.98 26.31 30.45
CA SER A 200 -11.18 25.94 29.66
C SER A 200 -11.76 24.56 29.95
N ASN A 201 -11.10 23.71 30.74
CA ASN A 201 -11.41 22.26 30.83
C ASN A 201 -11.42 21.55 29.46
N GLU A 202 -10.92 22.19 28.40
CA GLU A 202 -10.81 21.60 27.08
C GLU A 202 -9.42 20.96 26.92
N LYS A 203 -9.37 19.64 26.68
CA LYS A 203 -8.15 18.97 26.22
C LYS A 203 -7.67 19.53 24.87
N ILE A 204 -6.37 19.76 24.75
CA ILE A 204 -5.71 20.10 23.47
C ILE A 204 -5.94 19.01 22.43
N PHE A 205 -5.99 19.38 21.14
CA PHE A 205 -6.34 18.46 20.04
C PHE A 205 -5.51 17.18 20.09
N SER A 206 -4.20 17.32 20.33
CA SER A 206 -3.28 16.20 20.41
C SER A 206 -3.57 15.24 21.57
N GLN A 207 -4.13 15.68 22.70
CA GLN A 207 -4.47 14.79 23.83
C GLN A 207 -5.78 14.02 23.61
N ARG A 208 -6.63 14.51 22.72
CA ARG A 208 -7.91 13.89 22.37
C ARG A 208 -7.76 12.75 21.36
N LEU A 209 -6.66 12.76 20.60
CA LEU A 209 -6.32 11.73 19.62
C LEU A 209 -5.24 10.79 20.18
N LYS A 210 -5.64 9.56 20.54
CA LYS A 210 -4.76 8.56 21.16
C LYS A 210 -4.63 7.32 20.28
N PHE A 211 -3.50 7.19 19.60
CA PHE A 211 -3.10 5.95 18.95
C PHE A 211 -2.31 5.07 19.92
N SER A 212 -2.60 3.77 19.91
CA SER A 212 -1.62 2.79 20.36
C SER A 212 -0.51 2.64 19.33
N ASP A 213 0.59 2.00 19.70
CA ASP A 213 1.59 1.58 18.73
C ASP A 213 0.98 0.62 17.71
N PHE A 214 1.50 0.69 16.47
CA PHE A 214 1.08 -0.16 15.37
C PHE A 214 1.96 -1.41 15.37
N ILE A 215 1.37 -2.52 15.79
CA ILE A 215 2.05 -3.82 15.93
C ILE A 215 1.78 -4.71 14.71
N PRO A 216 2.73 -5.59 14.32
CA PRO A 216 2.51 -6.58 13.27
C PRO A 216 1.25 -7.43 13.51
N LEU A 217 0.40 -7.56 12.49
CA LEU A 217 -0.78 -8.43 12.56
C LEU A 217 -0.40 -9.91 12.40
N SER A 218 0.50 -10.21 11.47
CA SER A 218 1.05 -11.55 11.25
C SER A 218 2.56 -11.54 11.50
N LYS A 219 3.03 -12.53 12.26
CA LYS A 219 4.45 -12.73 12.58
C LYS A 219 5.18 -13.62 11.57
N ASP A 220 4.44 -14.27 10.67
CA ASP A 220 4.99 -15.19 9.67
C ASP A 220 5.42 -14.48 8.38
N GLN A 221 5.09 -13.20 8.24
CA GLN A 221 5.50 -12.39 7.11
C GLN A 221 6.88 -11.79 7.35
N GLU A 222 7.72 -11.84 6.33
CA GLU A 222 8.91 -11.01 6.31
C GLU A 222 8.48 -9.54 6.13
N LEU A 223 8.56 -8.79 7.23
CA LEU A 223 8.07 -7.41 7.31
C LEU A 223 9.17 -6.37 7.12
N SER A 224 10.44 -6.70 7.36
CA SER A 224 11.57 -5.81 7.12
C SER A 224 12.53 -6.36 6.08
N ARG A 225 13.32 -5.47 5.48
CA ARG A 225 14.42 -5.77 4.58
C ARG A 225 15.41 -4.61 4.57
N VAL A 226 16.69 -4.89 4.42
CA VAL A 226 17.72 -3.87 4.24
C VAL A 226 17.75 -3.40 2.79
N MET A 227 17.69 -2.08 2.60
CA MET A 227 17.72 -1.42 1.30
C MET A 227 18.69 -0.23 1.33
N TYR A 228 19.10 0.25 0.15
CA TYR A 228 19.77 1.53 0.04
C TYR A 228 18.77 2.68 0.17
N ALA A 229 19.17 3.70 0.92
CA ALA A 229 18.58 5.03 0.88
C ALA A 229 19.50 5.94 0.06
N LEU A 230 18.99 6.38 -1.09
CA LEU A 230 19.72 7.19 -2.07
C LEU A 230 19.08 8.57 -2.20
N ASN A 231 19.86 9.59 -2.54
CA ASN A 231 19.31 10.88 -2.97
C ASN A 231 19.32 10.97 -4.49
N ILE A 232 18.19 11.38 -5.04
CA ILE A 232 18.09 11.84 -6.43
C ILE A 232 17.90 13.35 -6.47
N LYS A 233 18.41 14.00 -7.51
CA LYS A 233 18.11 15.42 -7.77
C LYS A 233 16.70 15.53 -8.35
N LYS A 234 15.91 16.48 -7.86
CA LYS A 234 14.57 16.76 -8.42
C LYS A 234 14.64 17.33 -9.84
N ARG A 235 15.70 18.08 -10.15
CA ARG A 235 15.95 18.65 -11.48
C ARG A 235 17.32 18.20 -11.98
N MET A 236 17.37 17.79 -13.25
CA MET A 236 18.61 17.35 -13.89
C MET A 236 19.60 18.51 -14.01
N GLY A 237 20.85 18.30 -13.58
CA GLY A 237 21.95 19.25 -13.78
C GLY A 237 22.72 18.99 -15.07
N LYS A 238 23.72 19.84 -15.37
CA LYS A 238 24.57 19.73 -16.58
C LYS A 238 25.22 18.35 -16.77
N ASN A 239 25.57 17.68 -15.67
CA ASN A 239 26.30 16.40 -15.70
C ASN A 239 25.41 15.17 -16.00
N LYS A 240 24.11 15.34 -16.25
CA LYS A 240 23.10 14.29 -16.55
C LYS A 240 22.99 13.12 -15.54
N LYS A 241 23.75 13.11 -14.45
CA LYS A 241 23.66 12.14 -13.37
C LYS A 241 22.62 12.56 -12.34
N ILE A 242 21.64 11.69 -12.08
CA ILE A 242 20.54 11.98 -11.16
C ILE A 242 20.90 11.68 -9.70
N LEU A 243 21.58 10.55 -9.47
CA LEU A 243 21.97 10.10 -8.14
C LEU A 243 23.07 11.01 -7.57
N THR A 244 22.91 11.39 -6.31
CA THR A 244 23.78 12.33 -5.62
C THR A 244 23.89 11.99 -4.13
N GLY A 245 24.88 12.56 -3.45
CA GLY A 245 25.04 12.44 -2.00
C GLY A 245 25.54 11.07 -1.53
N ILE A 246 25.48 10.86 -0.22
CA ILE A 246 25.96 9.66 0.46
C ILE A 246 24.93 8.54 0.28
N LYS A 247 25.43 7.34 -0.02
CA LYS A 247 24.66 6.11 -0.10
C LYS A 247 24.55 5.52 1.31
N VAL A 248 23.35 5.44 1.86
CA VAL A 248 23.09 4.92 3.21
C VAL A 248 22.37 3.57 3.10
N ARG A 249 22.54 2.68 4.08
CA ARG A 249 21.80 1.41 4.17
C ARG A 249 20.81 1.53 5.33
N ARG A 250 19.58 1.06 5.12
CA ARG A 250 18.51 1.12 6.11
C ARG A 250 17.75 -0.18 6.13
N GLU A 251 17.49 -0.69 7.33
CA GLU A 251 16.39 -1.62 7.52
C GLU A 251 15.07 -0.86 7.32
N CYS A 252 14.23 -1.35 6.41
CA CYS A 252 12.96 -0.75 6.05
C CYS A 252 11.84 -1.76 6.22
N ILE A 253 10.67 -1.32 6.70
CA ILE A 253 9.41 -2.06 6.54
C ILE A 253 9.12 -2.21 5.04
N GLN A 254 8.79 -3.41 4.61
CA GLN A 254 8.53 -3.73 3.21
C GLN A 254 7.21 -3.12 2.71
N PRO A 255 7.16 -2.64 1.46
CA PRO A 255 5.95 -2.12 0.85
C PRO A 255 4.98 -3.25 0.46
N MET A 256 3.74 -2.88 0.14
CA MET A 256 2.69 -3.74 -0.40
C MET A 256 2.34 -4.94 0.48
N LYS A 257 2.47 -4.79 1.80
CA LYS A 257 2.02 -5.77 2.79
C LYS A 257 0.64 -5.36 3.31
N TYR A 258 -0.41 -5.98 2.78
CA TYR A 258 -1.80 -5.68 3.12
C TYR A 258 -2.07 -5.84 4.62
N LYS A 259 -2.62 -4.81 5.26
CA LYS A 259 -2.91 -4.76 6.71
C LYS A 259 -1.76 -5.28 7.58
N ALA A 260 -0.52 -4.92 7.21
CA ALA A 260 0.68 -5.40 7.90
C ALA A 260 0.70 -5.07 9.39
N PHE A 261 0.16 -3.91 9.77
CA PHE A 261 0.11 -3.46 11.15
C PHE A 261 -1.29 -3.12 11.62
N TYR A 262 -1.54 -3.33 12.90
CA TYR A 262 -2.77 -3.01 13.59
C TYR A 262 -2.53 -2.05 14.75
N SER A 263 -3.45 -1.12 14.95
CA SER A 263 -3.49 -0.19 16.08
C SER A 263 -4.94 0.07 16.50
N SER A 264 -5.09 0.64 17.70
CA SER A 264 -6.33 1.18 18.21
C SER A 264 -6.25 2.71 18.26
N LEU A 265 -7.28 3.38 17.76
CA LEU A 265 -7.45 4.82 17.89
C LEU A 265 -8.56 5.13 18.89
N THR A 266 -8.24 5.82 19.97
CA THR A 266 -9.24 6.36 20.89
C THR A 266 -9.40 7.86 20.69
N ILE A 267 -10.65 8.30 20.47
CA ILE A 267 -11.02 9.72 20.35
C ILE A 267 -11.79 10.16 21.60
N LEU A 268 -11.32 11.23 22.22
CA LEU A 268 -11.93 11.84 23.40
C LEU A 268 -12.67 13.13 23.01
N ASN A 269 -13.97 13.02 22.75
CA ASN A 269 -14.84 14.12 22.34
C ASN A 269 -15.71 14.69 23.48
N GLU A 270 -15.63 14.15 24.69
CA GLU A 270 -16.48 14.57 25.81
C GLU A 270 -16.27 16.05 26.18
N ASN A 271 -17.37 16.78 26.40
CA ASN A 271 -17.39 18.19 26.84
C ASN A 271 -16.68 19.19 25.91
N HIS A 272 -16.36 18.79 24.68
CA HIS A 272 -15.77 19.65 23.66
C HIS A 272 -16.82 20.16 22.67
N LYS A 273 -16.77 21.47 22.37
CA LYS A 273 -17.61 22.10 21.35
C LYS A 273 -17.27 21.57 19.94
N ASP A 274 -15.98 21.50 19.63
CA ASP A 274 -15.48 21.00 18.35
C ASP A 274 -15.16 19.51 18.46
N LYS A 275 -15.99 18.66 17.86
CA LYS A 275 -15.75 17.21 17.82
C LYS A 275 -14.71 16.85 16.78
N ILE A 276 -13.86 15.89 17.11
CA ILE A 276 -12.97 15.24 16.14
C ILE A 276 -13.80 14.17 15.43
N GLU A 277 -14.02 14.36 14.14
CA GLU A 277 -14.68 13.40 13.26
C GLU A 277 -13.66 12.69 12.38
N ILE A 278 -13.72 11.36 12.33
CA ILE A 278 -12.76 10.54 11.56
C ILE A 278 -12.81 10.89 10.08
N ASN A 279 -14.01 11.06 9.50
CA ASN A 279 -14.15 11.39 8.08
C ASN A 279 -13.49 12.73 7.73
N GLN A 280 -13.57 13.72 8.64
CA GLN A 280 -12.89 15.00 8.46
C GLN A 280 -11.36 14.83 8.58
N LEU A 281 -10.89 14.03 9.52
CA LEU A 281 -9.47 13.73 9.66
C LEU A 281 -8.90 13.02 8.43
N ILE A 282 -9.63 12.04 7.89
CA ILE A 282 -9.27 11.34 6.65
C ILE A 282 -9.16 12.33 5.49
N LYS A 283 -10.16 13.21 5.34
CA LYS A 283 -10.14 14.26 4.31
C LYS A 283 -8.91 15.17 4.45
N ILE A 284 -8.64 15.69 5.65
CA ILE A 284 -7.47 16.54 5.93
C ILE A 284 -6.16 15.82 5.56
N LEU A 285 -6.02 14.56 5.96
CA LEU A 285 -4.83 13.76 5.65
C LEU A 285 -4.65 13.59 4.14
N ASN A 286 -5.72 13.27 3.41
CA ASN A 286 -5.66 13.07 1.97
C ASN A 286 -5.37 14.36 1.21
N GLU A 287 -6.01 15.47 1.58
CA GLU A 287 -5.78 16.79 0.99
C GLU A 287 -4.33 17.27 1.19
N TYR A 288 -3.75 17.01 2.36
CA TYR A 288 -2.36 17.36 2.66
C TYR A 288 -1.35 16.45 1.94
N ASN A 289 -1.52 15.13 2.03
CA ASN A 289 -0.52 14.16 1.61
C ASN A 289 -0.53 13.86 0.11
N PHE A 290 -1.72 13.83 -0.51
CA PHE A 290 -1.86 13.38 -1.89
C PHE A 290 -1.10 14.25 -2.90
N PRO A 291 -1.18 15.60 -2.86
CA PRO A 291 -0.42 16.46 -3.79
C PRO A 291 1.09 16.30 -3.64
N ILE A 292 1.58 16.04 -2.42
CA ILE A 292 3.00 15.81 -2.14
C ILE A 292 3.45 14.50 -2.80
N LEU A 293 2.69 13.42 -2.60
CA LEU A 293 2.99 12.14 -3.24
C LEU A 293 2.94 12.22 -4.76
N GLU A 294 1.91 12.84 -5.33
CA GLU A 294 1.75 12.99 -6.77
C GLU A 294 2.97 13.71 -7.39
N LYS A 295 3.41 14.81 -6.75
CA LYS A 295 4.61 15.54 -7.17
C LYS A 295 5.88 14.71 -7.02
N GLU A 296 6.08 14.03 -5.90
CA GLU A 296 7.24 13.15 -5.69
C GLU A 296 7.30 12.05 -6.74
N TYR A 297 6.17 11.42 -7.02
CA TYR A 297 6.08 10.30 -7.95
C TYR A 297 6.25 10.75 -9.40
N GLN A 298 5.72 11.92 -9.77
CA GLN A 298 5.96 12.51 -11.08
C GLN A 298 7.45 12.77 -11.33
N ILE A 299 8.17 13.26 -10.31
CA ILE A 299 9.63 13.42 -10.38
C ILE A 299 10.31 12.07 -10.66
N LEU A 300 9.86 10.97 -10.07
CA LEU A 300 10.43 9.64 -10.35
C LEU A 300 10.17 9.17 -11.79
N LEU A 301 8.97 9.42 -12.31
CA LEU A 301 8.59 9.08 -13.68
C LEU A 301 9.40 9.91 -14.70
N ASP A 302 9.48 11.23 -14.52
CA ASP A 302 10.21 12.14 -15.41
C ASP A 302 11.69 11.77 -15.51
N ASN A 303 12.24 11.29 -14.39
CA ASN A 303 13.61 10.83 -14.27
C ASN A 303 13.82 9.36 -14.67
N LYS A 304 12.77 8.64 -15.07
CA LYS A 304 12.81 7.23 -15.50
C LYS A 304 13.38 6.26 -14.46
N VAL A 305 13.30 6.63 -13.18
CA VAL A 305 13.72 5.78 -12.06
C VAL A 305 12.56 4.97 -11.47
N CYS A 306 11.35 5.17 -11.99
CA CYS A 306 10.18 4.33 -11.73
C CYS A 306 9.39 4.11 -13.02
N ASN A 307 8.69 2.99 -13.15
CA ASN A 307 7.90 2.64 -14.35
C ASN A 307 6.42 2.33 -14.08
N ASN A 308 5.97 2.35 -12.82
CA ASN A 308 4.59 2.01 -12.50
C ASN A 308 3.67 3.21 -12.69
N VAL A 309 3.11 3.35 -13.89
CA VAL A 309 2.23 4.47 -14.27
C VAL A 309 0.88 4.47 -13.55
N ASN A 310 0.41 3.31 -13.07
CA ASN A 310 -0.90 3.19 -12.42
C ASN A 310 -0.87 3.56 -10.93
N TYR A 311 0.31 3.77 -10.34
CA TYR A 311 0.46 3.92 -8.89
C TYR A 311 -0.38 5.06 -8.30
N ILE A 312 -0.29 6.26 -8.90
CA ILE A 312 -1.05 7.43 -8.43
C ILE A 312 -2.55 7.26 -8.66
N GLU A 313 -2.95 6.74 -9.81
CA GLU A 313 -4.36 6.50 -10.12
C GLU A 313 -5.00 5.46 -9.19
N ASN A 314 -4.27 4.39 -8.87
CA ASN A 314 -4.73 3.39 -7.90
C ASN A 314 -4.94 4.00 -6.51
N ILE A 315 -4.09 4.92 -6.07
CA ILE A 315 -4.29 5.63 -4.81
C ILE A 315 -5.54 6.50 -4.89
N LYS A 316 -5.75 7.26 -5.99
CA LYS A 316 -6.98 8.05 -6.18
C LYS A 316 -8.23 7.18 -6.01
N VAL A 317 -8.27 6.05 -6.72
CA VAL A 317 -9.36 5.07 -6.64
C VAL A 317 -9.57 4.56 -5.20
N LEU A 318 -8.51 4.25 -4.47
CA LEU A 318 -8.63 3.78 -3.09
C LEU A 318 -9.21 4.86 -2.16
N LEU A 319 -8.79 6.11 -2.32
CA LEU A 319 -9.23 7.22 -1.47
C LEU A 319 -10.71 7.61 -1.69
N GLU A 320 -11.34 7.20 -2.81
CA GLU A 320 -12.78 7.40 -3.07
C GLU A 320 -13.69 6.71 -2.02
N SER A 321 -13.19 5.66 -1.36
CA SER A 321 -13.93 4.89 -0.34
C SER A 321 -14.27 5.69 0.93
N GLY A 322 -13.55 6.78 1.21
CA GLY A 322 -13.79 7.64 2.37
C GLY A 322 -13.36 7.08 3.74
N ASN A 323 -12.94 5.81 3.82
CA ASN A 323 -12.42 5.18 5.05
C ASN A 323 -10.88 4.98 5.04
N LEU A 324 -10.21 5.38 3.95
CA LEU A 324 -8.77 5.29 3.77
C LEU A 324 -8.09 6.66 3.82
N ALA A 325 -7.01 6.78 4.57
CA ALA A 325 -6.16 7.96 4.57
C ALA A 325 -4.72 7.65 4.11
N LEU A 326 -4.20 8.47 3.21
CA LEU A 326 -2.79 8.48 2.84
C LEU A 326 -1.97 9.19 3.92
N ILE A 327 -0.84 8.59 4.29
CA ILE A 327 0.08 9.17 5.28
C ILE A 327 1.54 8.97 4.88
N ARG A 328 2.39 9.92 5.26
CA ARG A 328 3.85 9.83 5.15
C ARG A 328 4.47 9.61 6.54
N LEU A 329 5.28 8.56 6.66
CA LEU A 329 5.94 8.15 7.89
C LEU A 329 7.47 8.09 7.73
N GLY A 330 8.18 8.04 8.86
CA GLY A 330 9.62 7.83 8.88
C GLY A 330 10.44 9.10 8.64
N ARG A 331 11.75 8.93 8.48
CA ARG A 331 12.72 10.06 8.45
C ARG A 331 12.81 10.78 7.09
N SER A 332 12.44 10.12 6.01
CA SER A 332 12.67 10.61 4.64
C SER A 332 11.61 11.61 4.16
N GLY A 333 12.05 12.72 3.56
CA GLY A 333 11.18 13.75 2.95
C GLY A 333 10.81 14.87 3.94
N SER A 334 11.27 16.08 3.66
CA SER A 334 10.98 17.29 4.48
C SER A 334 9.57 17.83 4.24
N GLU A 335 9.06 17.64 3.02
CA GLU A 335 7.90 18.34 2.49
C GLU A 335 6.60 17.91 3.18
N ALA A 336 6.47 16.65 3.57
CA ALA A 336 5.34 16.11 4.30
C ALA A 336 5.45 16.28 5.83
N LYS A 337 6.37 17.14 6.29
CA LYS A 337 6.63 17.43 7.71
C LYS A 337 6.65 18.92 8.01
N MET A 338 6.16 19.71 7.06
CA MET A 338 6.16 21.17 7.10
C MET A 338 4.82 21.68 6.57
N TYR A 339 4.46 22.92 6.93
CA TYR A 339 3.34 23.62 6.30
C TYR A 339 3.47 23.61 4.77
N SER A 340 2.39 23.48 4.03
CA SER A 340 2.34 23.61 2.57
C SER A 340 2.78 25.02 2.14
N ASN A 341 2.38 26.03 2.92
CA ASN A 341 2.73 27.43 2.72
C ASN A 341 4.26 27.63 2.81
N HIS A 342 4.87 28.01 1.69
CA HIS A 342 6.30 28.19 1.58
C HIS A 342 6.84 29.34 2.45
N GLU A 343 6.01 30.32 2.81
CA GLU A 343 6.41 31.42 3.69
C GLU A 343 6.70 30.95 5.12
N LEU A 344 6.07 29.83 5.51
CA LEU A 344 6.27 29.16 6.79
C LEU A 344 7.38 28.09 6.75
N ARG A 345 8.07 27.92 5.62
CA ARG A 345 9.15 26.94 5.45
C ARG A 345 10.52 27.57 5.59
N GLY A 346 11.26 27.08 6.57
CA GLY A 346 12.62 27.52 6.83
C GLY A 346 13.71 26.68 6.16
N ILE A 347 13.57 26.36 4.89
CA ILE A 347 14.54 25.50 4.20
C ILE A 347 15.74 26.36 3.79
N LEU A 348 16.93 26.00 4.28
CA LEU A 348 18.18 26.63 3.90
C LEU A 348 18.96 25.72 2.94
N VAL A 349 19.26 26.23 1.75
CA VAL A 349 20.13 25.58 0.76
C VAL A 349 21.32 26.49 0.55
N ASN A 350 22.53 26.02 0.86
CA ASN A 350 23.76 26.82 0.78
C ASN A 350 23.67 28.16 1.56
N ASN A 351 23.00 28.15 2.73
CA ASN A 351 22.71 29.34 3.56
C ASN A 351 21.76 30.38 2.93
N GLU A 352 21.08 30.03 1.83
CA GLU A 352 20.02 30.84 1.24
C GLU A 352 18.65 30.21 1.50
N GLN A 353 17.62 31.03 1.69
CA GLN A 353 16.26 30.55 1.85
C GLN A 353 15.74 29.95 0.53
N ALA A 354 15.27 28.72 0.58
CA ALA A 354 14.69 28.01 -0.53
C ALA A 354 13.24 27.61 -0.22
N LYS A 355 12.40 27.54 -1.25
CA LYS A 355 11.00 27.12 -1.11
C LYS A 355 10.84 25.61 -0.91
N GLU A 356 11.77 24.83 -1.45
CA GLU A 356 11.73 23.36 -1.45
C GLU A 356 13.15 22.78 -1.42
N SER A 357 13.28 21.51 -1.01
CA SER A 357 14.55 20.80 -1.09
C SER A 357 14.91 20.50 -2.56
N ASN A 358 16.21 20.37 -2.85
CA ASN A 358 16.71 20.04 -4.19
C ASN A 358 16.77 18.53 -4.47
N THR A 359 16.67 17.70 -3.43
CA THR A 359 16.82 16.25 -3.53
C THR A 359 15.62 15.52 -2.97
N LEU A 360 15.40 14.31 -3.45
CA LEU A 360 14.40 13.37 -2.92
C LEU A 360 15.11 12.10 -2.45
N TRP A 361 14.76 11.63 -1.26
CA TRP A 361 15.22 10.35 -0.74
C TRP A 361 14.37 9.22 -1.33
N ILE A 362 15.03 8.21 -1.87
CA ILE A 362 14.41 7.04 -2.51
C ILE A 362 15.03 5.74 -2.01
N ALA A 363 14.22 4.69 -1.96
CA ALA A 363 14.61 3.33 -1.64
C ALA A 363 15.00 2.57 -2.91
N SER A 364 16.07 1.78 -2.84
CA SER A 364 16.53 0.94 -3.94
C SER A 364 17.27 -0.30 -3.43
N ASP A 365 17.17 -1.38 -4.18
CA ASP A 365 18.00 -2.58 -3.97
C ASP A 365 19.42 -2.42 -4.54
N SER A 366 19.60 -1.44 -5.43
CA SER A 366 20.85 -1.16 -6.14
C SER A 366 21.27 0.29 -5.97
N THR A 367 22.58 0.54 -6.01
CA THR A 367 23.12 1.90 -6.01
C THR A 367 23.21 2.54 -7.39
N ASP A 368 22.88 1.79 -8.44
CA ASP A 368 22.76 2.25 -9.81
C ASP A 368 21.32 2.65 -10.15
N GLU A 369 21.17 3.48 -11.18
CA GLU A 369 19.86 3.93 -11.66
C GLU A 369 19.04 2.74 -12.18
N SER A 370 17.83 2.56 -11.64
CA SER A 370 16.94 1.45 -12.01
C SER A 370 15.51 1.95 -12.11
N SER A 371 14.67 1.25 -12.88
CA SER A 371 13.26 1.61 -13.07
C SER A 371 12.32 1.10 -11.97
N VAL A 372 12.89 0.61 -10.86
CA VAL A 372 12.17 0.00 -9.74
C VAL A 372 12.41 0.75 -8.42
N MET A 373 12.98 1.96 -8.48
CA MET A 373 13.19 2.78 -7.28
C MET A 373 11.84 3.28 -6.75
N GLN A 374 11.77 3.43 -5.44
CA GLN A 374 10.54 3.78 -4.74
C GLN A 374 10.74 5.03 -3.87
N PRO A 375 9.71 5.87 -3.70
CA PRO A 375 9.76 6.87 -2.63
C PRO A 375 9.81 6.15 -1.27
N PHE A 376 10.12 6.86 -0.19
CA PHE A 376 10.06 6.30 1.16
C PHE A 376 8.71 6.58 1.84
N GLY A 377 8.37 5.87 2.90
CA GLY A 377 7.49 6.34 3.96
C GLY A 377 5.99 6.43 3.66
N TRP A 378 5.52 6.24 2.44
CA TRP A 378 4.09 6.28 2.11
C TRP A 378 3.36 5.02 2.58
N ALA A 379 2.21 5.22 3.22
CA ALA A 379 1.31 4.18 3.69
C ALA A 379 -0.17 4.59 3.57
N ILE A 380 -1.06 3.60 3.58
CA ILE A 380 -2.50 3.79 3.76
C ILE A 380 -2.87 3.38 5.18
N ILE A 381 -3.64 4.22 5.84
CA ILE A 381 -4.34 3.93 7.08
C ILE A 381 -5.81 3.64 6.75
N GLU A 382 -6.28 2.47 7.15
CA GLU A 382 -7.68 2.05 7.03
C GLU A 382 -8.38 2.22 8.38
N PHE A 383 -9.41 3.06 8.41
CA PHE A 383 -10.28 3.25 9.58
C PHE A 383 -11.53 2.40 9.39
N SER A 384 -11.52 1.18 9.93
CA SER A 384 -12.67 0.28 9.81
C SER A 384 -12.93 -0.43 11.12
N ASP A 385 -14.12 -0.20 11.67
CA ASP A 385 -14.65 -0.98 12.79
C ASP A 385 -15.20 -2.33 12.33
N ASN A 386 -15.40 -2.51 11.02
CA ASN A 386 -15.83 -3.76 10.39
C ASN A 386 -14.61 -4.60 9.99
N GLU A 387 -14.75 -5.92 10.10
CA GLU A 387 -13.70 -6.89 9.75
C GLU A 387 -13.65 -7.21 8.25
N GLU A 388 -14.49 -6.57 7.44
CA GLU A 388 -14.46 -6.75 5.98
C GLU A 388 -13.13 -6.26 5.40
N ASP A 389 -12.56 -7.07 4.52
CA ASP A 389 -11.34 -6.73 3.83
C ASP A 389 -11.60 -5.75 2.69
N ASN A 390 -10.73 -4.74 2.60
CA ASN A 390 -10.65 -3.85 1.45
C ASN A 390 -10.07 -4.62 0.26
N THR A 391 -10.96 -5.24 -0.52
CA THR A 391 -10.62 -6.10 -1.65
C THR A 391 -9.75 -5.39 -2.70
N LEU A 392 -9.95 -4.09 -2.92
CA LEU A 392 -9.15 -3.30 -3.86
C LEU A 392 -7.71 -3.13 -3.37
N LEU A 393 -7.53 -2.73 -2.10
CA LEU A 393 -6.21 -2.56 -1.50
C LEU A 393 -5.46 -3.90 -1.42
N GLN A 394 -6.15 -4.96 -1.04
CA GLN A 394 -5.61 -6.33 -1.02
C GLN A 394 -5.16 -6.75 -2.43
N LYS A 395 -6.02 -6.58 -3.44
CA LYS A 395 -5.70 -6.92 -4.83
C LYS A 395 -4.52 -6.13 -5.37
N TRP A 396 -4.38 -4.86 -4.98
CA TRP A 396 -3.23 -4.05 -5.36
C TRP A 396 -1.94 -4.49 -4.69
N CYS A 397 -2.00 -4.88 -3.41
CA CYS A 397 -0.86 -5.44 -2.69
C CYS A 397 -0.37 -6.76 -3.32
N GLU A 398 -1.30 -7.62 -3.77
CA GLU A 398 -0.97 -8.85 -4.51
C GLU A 398 -0.33 -8.57 -5.88
N ASN A 399 -0.82 -7.54 -6.58
CA ASN A 399 -0.33 -7.17 -7.91
C ASN A 399 -0.17 -5.66 -8.03
N GLY A 400 1.00 -5.15 -7.65
CA GLY A 400 1.29 -3.71 -7.64
C GLY A 400 1.16 -2.99 -9.00
N LYS A 401 1.10 -3.74 -10.12
CA LYS A 401 0.98 -3.20 -11.49
C LYS A 401 -0.46 -3.13 -12.00
N ILE A 402 -1.42 -3.73 -11.30
CA ILE A 402 -2.83 -3.74 -11.73
C ILE A 402 -3.37 -2.31 -11.86
N SER A 403 -4.34 -2.09 -12.74
CA SER A 403 -5.17 -0.88 -12.76
C SER A 403 -6.43 -1.15 -11.93
N LEU A 404 -6.55 -0.52 -10.76
CA LEU A 404 -7.72 -0.68 -9.90
C LEU A 404 -8.99 -0.16 -10.54
N ARG A 405 -8.90 0.93 -11.33
CA ARG A 405 -10.03 1.47 -12.09
C ARG A 405 -10.58 0.45 -13.10
N SER A 406 -9.68 -0.22 -13.82
CA SER A 406 -10.07 -1.27 -14.77
C SER A 406 -10.66 -2.49 -14.05
N TYR A 407 -10.08 -2.85 -12.91
CA TYR A 407 -10.55 -3.94 -12.07
C TYR A 407 -11.97 -3.69 -11.52
N GLN A 408 -12.24 -2.50 -10.97
CA GLN A 408 -13.59 -2.10 -10.53
C GLN A 408 -14.60 -2.17 -11.67
N LYS A 409 -14.27 -1.63 -12.84
CA LYS A 409 -15.15 -1.67 -14.02
C LYS A 409 -15.51 -3.10 -14.43
N ASN A 410 -14.55 -4.02 -14.35
CA ASN A 410 -14.79 -5.43 -14.63
C ASN A 410 -15.72 -6.06 -13.58
N LEU A 411 -15.49 -5.79 -12.29
CA LEU A 411 -16.37 -6.27 -11.21
C LEU A 411 -17.81 -5.77 -11.38
N GLU A 412 -18.01 -4.48 -11.68
CA GLU A 412 -19.33 -3.91 -11.93
C GLU A 412 -20.02 -4.56 -13.13
N THR A 413 -19.26 -4.86 -14.19
CA THR A 413 -19.78 -5.51 -15.40
C THR A 413 -20.20 -6.95 -15.10
N GLU A 414 -19.38 -7.69 -14.37
CA GLU A 414 -19.68 -9.06 -13.93
C GLU A 414 -20.90 -9.09 -12.99
N GLN A 415 -21.02 -8.13 -12.08
CA GLN A 415 -22.14 -8.04 -11.16
C GLN A 415 -23.44 -7.72 -11.91
N LYS A 416 -23.45 -6.76 -12.83
CA LYS A 416 -24.60 -6.48 -13.69
C LYS A 416 -25.02 -7.69 -14.51
N ALA A 417 -24.06 -8.42 -15.09
CA ALA A 417 -24.36 -9.64 -15.85
C ALA A 417 -25.01 -10.72 -14.96
N LYS A 418 -24.54 -10.89 -13.72
CA LYS A 418 -25.13 -11.81 -12.74
C LYS A 418 -26.54 -11.38 -12.31
N GLU A 419 -26.74 -10.10 -12.03
CA GLU A 419 -28.05 -9.55 -11.66
C GLU A 419 -29.06 -9.67 -12.81
N GLU A 420 -28.65 -9.40 -14.05
CA GLU A 420 -29.49 -9.62 -15.23
C GLU A 420 -29.85 -11.09 -15.42
N GLN A 421 -28.91 -12.00 -15.21
CA GLN A 421 -29.16 -13.44 -15.29
C GLN A 421 -30.12 -13.89 -14.19
N GLN A 422 -29.89 -13.46 -12.94
CA GLN A 422 -30.77 -13.77 -11.83
C GLN A 422 -32.18 -13.19 -12.02
N ALA A 423 -32.31 -11.97 -12.54
CA ALA A 423 -33.59 -11.37 -12.86
C ALA A 423 -34.33 -12.14 -13.97
N LYS A 424 -33.62 -12.58 -15.02
CA LYS A 424 -34.19 -13.45 -16.06
C LYS A 424 -34.66 -14.78 -15.50
N GLU A 425 -33.85 -15.43 -14.66
CA GLU A 425 -34.21 -16.70 -14.01
C GLU A 425 -35.39 -16.53 -13.05
N GLN A 426 -35.44 -15.46 -12.26
CA GLN A 426 -36.57 -15.15 -11.38
C GLN A 426 -37.85 -14.86 -12.16
N ALA A 427 -37.78 -14.06 -13.22
CA ALA A 427 -38.92 -13.81 -14.11
C ALA A 427 -39.43 -15.10 -14.77
N LEU A 428 -38.51 -15.97 -15.20
CA LEU A 428 -38.84 -17.28 -15.76
C LEU A 428 -39.46 -18.22 -14.71
N ASN A 429 -38.99 -18.18 -13.47
CA ASN A 429 -39.52 -18.97 -12.35
C ASN A 429 -40.89 -18.47 -11.86
N ALA A 430 -41.20 -17.19 -12.02
CA ALA A 430 -42.50 -16.60 -11.65
C ALA A 430 -43.62 -16.88 -12.68
N LEU A 431 -43.26 -17.30 -13.90
CA LEU A 431 -44.23 -17.70 -14.91
C LEU A 431 -44.94 -19.02 -14.50
N PRO A 432 -46.22 -19.18 -14.86
CA PRO A 432 -46.89 -20.47 -14.78
C PRO A 432 -46.06 -21.57 -15.45
N LYS A 433 -46.08 -22.78 -14.89
CA LYS A 433 -45.25 -23.91 -15.34
C LYS A 433 -45.33 -24.15 -16.86
N ASN A 434 -46.51 -23.95 -17.45
CA ASN A 434 -46.75 -24.11 -18.89
C ASN A 434 -46.07 -23.00 -19.70
N HIS A 435 -46.24 -21.73 -19.30
CA HIS A 435 -45.57 -20.58 -19.92
C HIS A 435 -44.04 -20.68 -19.83
N ARG A 436 -43.51 -21.16 -18.71
CA ARG A 436 -42.07 -21.42 -18.54
C ARG A 436 -41.52 -22.40 -19.58
N LYS A 437 -42.19 -23.55 -19.78
CA LYS A 437 -41.80 -24.54 -20.80
C LYS A 437 -41.79 -23.95 -22.20
N VAL A 438 -42.74 -23.08 -22.51
CA VAL A 438 -42.84 -22.38 -23.80
C VAL A 438 -41.65 -21.43 -23.99
N ILE A 439 -41.30 -20.63 -22.97
CA ILE A 439 -40.16 -19.69 -23.05
C ILE A 439 -38.83 -20.44 -23.12
N GLU A 440 -38.61 -21.47 -22.31
CA GLU A 440 -37.39 -22.31 -22.37
C GLU A 440 -37.22 -22.95 -23.75
N LEU A 441 -38.31 -23.43 -24.36
CA LEU A 441 -38.27 -23.99 -25.71
C LEU A 441 -37.94 -22.91 -26.75
N LYS A 442 -38.55 -21.72 -26.64
CA LYS A 442 -38.24 -20.58 -27.51
C LYS A 442 -36.77 -20.17 -27.41
N ASP A 443 -36.21 -20.16 -26.21
CA ASP A 443 -34.81 -19.81 -25.98
C ASP A 443 -33.86 -20.85 -26.57
N LYS A 444 -34.17 -22.15 -26.49
CA LYS A 444 -33.41 -23.21 -27.19
C LYS A 444 -33.36 -22.99 -28.71
N PHE A 445 -34.47 -22.54 -29.33
CA PHE A 445 -34.49 -22.19 -30.76
C PHE A 445 -33.61 -20.96 -31.06
N ASN A 446 -33.60 -19.97 -30.17
CA ASN A 446 -32.80 -18.77 -30.37
C ASN A 446 -31.29 -19.03 -30.19
N SER A 447 -30.91 -19.86 -29.21
CA SER A 447 -29.52 -20.18 -28.88
C SER A 447 -28.88 -21.25 -29.77
N SER A 448 -29.66 -22.08 -30.48
CA SER A 448 -29.14 -23.11 -31.39
C SER A 448 -28.50 -22.48 -32.63
N ASN A 449 -27.19 -22.65 -32.84
CA ASN A 449 -26.51 -22.11 -34.02
C ASN A 449 -26.60 -22.98 -35.28
N GLU A 450 -26.92 -24.27 -35.14
CA GLU A 450 -26.99 -25.22 -36.25
C GLU A 450 -28.40 -25.34 -36.83
N LYS A 451 -28.49 -25.46 -38.16
CA LYS A 451 -29.74 -25.80 -38.86
C LYS A 451 -29.94 -27.31 -38.86
N GLN A 452 -31.10 -27.76 -38.40
CA GLN A 452 -31.47 -29.16 -38.33
C GLN A 452 -32.45 -29.52 -39.46
N ILE A 453 -32.42 -30.75 -39.95
CA ILE A 453 -33.43 -31.23 -40.91
C ILE A 453 -34.63 -31.78 -40.13
N ASP A 454 -35.84 -31.57 -40.62
CA ASP A 454 -37.10 -32.00 -39.99
C ASP A 454 -37.17 -33.48 -39.59
N SER A 455 -36.43 -34.37 -40.26
CA SER A 455 -36.32 -35.79 -39.93
C SER A 455 -35.51 -36.07 -38.65
N SER A 456 -34.49 -35.27 -38.38
CA SER A 456 -33.52 -35.48 -37.29
C SER A 456 -33.58 -34.40 -36.21
N SER A 457 -34.39 -33.35 -36.39
CA SER A 457 -34.43 -32.21 -35.47
C SER A 457 -34.94 -32.60 -34.08
N ALA A 458 -34.08 -32.49 -33.09
CA ALA A 458 -34.43 -32.64 -31.68
C ALA A 458 -35.40 -31.54 -31.24
N LEU A 459 -35.17 -30.30 -31.70
CA LEU A 459 -36.03 -29.15 -31.40
C LEU A 459 -37.45 -29.33 -31.94
N LEU A 460 -37.60 -29.80 -33.18
CA LEU A 460 -38.92 -30.07 -33.76
C LEU A 460 -39.64 -31.23 -33.05
N LYS A 461 -38.90 -32.26 -32.60
CA LYS A 461 -39.47 -33.35 -31.80
C LYS A 461 -39.96 -32.85 -30.43
N GLU A 462 -39.21 -31.97 -29.78
CA GLU A 462 -39.58 -31.38 -28.50
C GLU A 462 -40.85 -30.51 -28.63
N VAL A 463 -40.96 -29.70 -29.70
CA VAL A 463 -42.20 -28.96 -30.03
C VAL A 463 -43.38 -29.90 -30.25
N LYS A 464 -43.20 -30.95 -31.05
CA LYS A 464 -44.26 -31.95 -31.31
C LYS A 464 -44.73 -32.61 -30.03
N SER A 465 -43.79 -33.07 -29.20
CA SER A 465 -44.13 -33.68 -27.91
C SER A 465 -44.89 -32.68 -27.05
N LEU A 466 -44.38 -31.46 -26.86
CA LEU A 466 -45.04 -30.48 -26.00
C LEU A 466 -46.47 -30.16 -26.48
N ILE A 467 -46.69 -30.02 -27.79
CA ILE A 467 -48.02 -29.75 -28.35
C ILE A 467 -48.95 -30.96 -28.20
N GLU A 468 -48.48 -32.16 -28.51
CA GLU A 468 -49.34 -33.35 -28.63
C GLU A 468 -49.54 -34.11 -27.32
N SER A 469 -48.60 -34.07 -26.39
CA SER A 469 -48.70 -34.78 -25.12
C SER A 469 -49.15 -33.90 -23.95
N GLU A 470 -48.83 -32.61 -23.98
CA GLU A 470 -49.12 -31.71 -22.85
C GLU A 470 -50.12 -30.62 -23.21
N ALA A 471 -49.84 -29.83 -24.26
CA ALA A 471 -50.60 -28.63 -24.57
C ALA A 471 -52.06 -28.88 -24.92
N ILE A 472 -52.43 -30.10 -25.37
CA ILE A 472 -53.83 -30.49 -25.61
C ILE A 472 -54.71 -30.25 -24.36
N ASN A 473 -54.15 -30.48 -23.16
CA ASN A 473 -54.87 -30.37 -21.89
C ASN A 473 -54.66 -29.01 -21.19
N TRP A 474 -53.97 -28.06 -21.83
CA TRP A 474 -53.77 -26.71 -21.27
C TRP A 474 -55.01 -25.82 -21.45
N SER A 475 -55.09 -24.76 -20.64
CA SER A 475 -56.14 -23.74 -20.76
C SER A 475 -56.07 -23.02 -22.11
N LYS A 476 -57.14 -22.28 -22.45
CA LYS A 476 -57.20 -21.49 -23.69
C LYS A 476 -56.10 -20.43 -23.71
N GLU A 477 -55.87 -19.79 -22.56
CA GLU A 477 -54.86 -18.74 -22.37
C GLU A 477 -53.44 -19.29 -22.57
N ASP A 478 -53.11 -20.46 -22.00
CA ASP A 478 -51.79 -21.09 -22.13
C ASP A 478 -51.50 -21.55 -23.56
N LYS A 479 -52.52 -22.05 -24.28
CA LYS A 479 -52.42 -22.43 -25.70
C LYS A 479 -52.17 -21.22 -26.59
N GLN A 480 -52.87 -20.12 -26.34
CA GLN A 480 -52.64 -18.85 -27.03
C GLN A 480 -51.24 -18.29 -26.76
N PHE A 481 -50.77 -18.37 -25.51
CA PHE A 481 -49.40 -17.98 -25.15
C PHE A 481 -48.36 -18.80 -25.91
N MET A 482 -48.55 -20.12 -26.00
CA MET A 482 -47.68 -21.01 -26.79
C MET A 482 -47.70 -20.67 -28.28
N ALA A 483 -48.89 -20.47 -28.87
CA ALA A 483 -49.04 -20.12 -30.29
C ALA A 483 -48.34 -18.79 -30.64
N HIS A 484 -48.39 -17.82 -29.72
CA HIS A 484 -47.72 -16.53 -29.89
C HIS A 484 -46.19 -16.65 -29.87
N HIS A 485 -45.63 -17.57 -29.07
CA HIS A 485 -44.19 -17.68 -28.84
C HIS A 485 -43.50 -18.72 -29.73
N ILE A 486 -44.19 -19.81 -30.08
CA ILE A 486 -43.68 -20.91 -30.91
C ILE A 486 -44.34 -20.80 -32.28
N THR A 487 -43.86 -19.84 -33.07
CA THR A 487 -44.39 -19.57 -34.41
C THR A 487 -43.75 -20.47 -35.45
N LYS A 488 -44.41 -20.60 -36.61
CA LYS A 488 -43.85 -21.26 -37.79
C LYS A 488 -42.49 -20.64 -38.16
N GLU A 489 -42.39 -19.32 -38.14
CA GLU A 489 -41.17 -18.58 -38.46
C GLU A 489 -40.00 -18.94 -37.54
N LEU A 490 -40.24 -19.00 -36.22
CA LEU A 490 -39.24 -19.41 -35.25
C LEU A 490 -38.70 -20.82 -35.54
N ILE A 491 -39.61 -21.74 -35.85
CA ILE A 491 -39.26 -23.14 -36.16
C ILE A 491 -38.47 -23.23 -37.47
N THR A 492 -38.95 -22.60 -38.54
CA THR A 492 -38.30 -22.64 -39.86
C THR A 492 -36.97 -21.88 -39.91
N LYS A 493 -36.71 -20.98 -38.95
CA LYS A 493 -35.40 -20.31 -38.81
C LYS A 493 -34.27 -21.31 -38.50
N ARG A 494 -34.56 -22.39 -37.77
CA ARG A 494 -33.58 -23.40 -37.34
C ARG A 494 -33.84 -24.80 -37.87
N VAL A 495 -35.02 -25.07 -38.45
CA VAL A 495 -35.39 -26.38 -38.97
C VAL A 495 -35.76 -26.31 -40.45
N GLU A 496 -35.02 -27.04 -41.28
CA GLU A 496 -35.29 -27.21 -42.71
C GLU A 496 -36.32 -28.32 -42.94
N LEU A 497 -37.47 -27.95 -43.52
CA LEU A 497 -38.57 -28.85 -43.83
C LEU A 497 -38.32 -29.55 -45.18
N LYS A 498 -37.80 -30.79 -45.17
CA LYS A 498 -37.46 -31.54 -46.39
C LYS A 498 -38.39 -32.72 -46.69
N LYS A 499 -39.21 -33.18 -45.73
CA LYS A 499 -40.18 -34.26 -45.99
C LYS A 499 -41.34 -33.80 -46.87
N LYS A 500 -41.86 -34.73 -47.67
CA LYS A 500 -43.11 -34.53 -48.42
C LYS A 500 -44.24 -34.20 -47.45
N ASN A 501 -44.92 -33.07 -47.67
CA ASN A 501 -45.96 -32.48 -46.80
C ASN A 501 -45.49 -31.90 -45.47
N ALA A 502 -44.19 -31.76 -45.21
CA ALA A 502 -43.67 -31.24 -43.92
C ALA A 502 -44.24 -29.88 -43.53
N ASP A 503 -44.43 -28.97 -44.50
CA ASP A 503 -45.03 -27.66 -44.26
C ASP A 503 -46.51 -27.77 -43.83
N LYS A 504 -47.27 -28.62 -44.53
CA LYS A 504 -48.68 -28.88 -44.22
C LYS A 504 -48.84 -29.54 -42.84
N ASP A 505 -47.93 -30.45 -42.49
CA ASP A 505 -47.92 -31.13 -41.20
C ASP A 505 -47.57 -30.18 -40.06
N LEU A 506 -46.62 -29.26 -40.27
CA LEU A 506 -46.27 -28.22 -39.31
C LEU A 506 -47.44 -27.24 -39.09
N ASN A 507 -48.10 -26.80 -40.16
CA ASN A 507 -49.29 -25.94 -40.05
C ASN A 507 -50.42 -26.67 -39.29
N LYS A 508 -50.65 -27.96 -39.58
CA LYS A 508 -51.65 -28.77 -38.89
C LYS A 508 -51.32 -28.94 -37.40
N LEU A 509 -50.04 -29.08 -37.05
CA LEU A 509 -49.57 -29.17 -35.67
C LEU A 509 -49.81 -27.86 -34.90
N LEU A 510 -49.41 -26.71 -35.47
CA LEU A 510 -49.59 -25.40 -34.85
C LEU A 510 -51.07 -25.01 -34.73
N ASN A 511 -51.92 -25.43 -35.68
CA ASN A 511 -53.37 -25.22 -35.62
C ASN A 511 -54.02 -25.91 -34.40
N LYS A 512 -53.40 -26.92 -33.79
CA LYS A 512 -53.90 -27.53 -32.54
C LYS A 512 -53.86 -26.57 -31.34
N LEU A 513 -53.09 -25.48 -31.42
CA LEU A 513 -53.00 -24.43 -30.40
C LEU A 513 -54.00 -23.28 -30.63
N VAL A 514 -54.62 -23.22 -31.81
CA VAL A 514 -55.62 -22.19 -32.15
C VAL A 514 -56.98 -22.69 -31.67
N VAL A 515 -57.45 -22.15 -30.55
CA VAL A 515 -58.78 -22.46 -29.99
C VAL A 515 -59.66 -21.22 -30.20
N GLU A 516 -60.78 -21.38 -30.92
CA GLU A 516 -61.80 -20.34 -31.11
C GLU A 516 -62.36 -19.83 -29.78
#